data_AF-A0A800CMJ4-F1
#
_entry.id   AF-A0A800CMJ4-F1
#
_cell.length_a   1.000
_cell.length_b   1.000
_cell.length_c   1.000
_cell.angle_alpha   90.00
_cell.angle_beta   90.00
_cell.angle_gamma   90.00
#
_symmetry.space_group_name_H-M   'P 1'
#
loop_
_entity.id
_entity.type
_entity.pdbx_description
1 polymer ?
#
loop_
_entity_poly.entity_id
_entity_poly.type
_entity_poly.pdbx_seq_one_letter_code
_entity_poly.pdbx_strand_id
1 'polypeptide(L)'
;GDGRVVGKHPGIQFFTVGQRKGLGLSLGKPMYVVRIDPDRNALIIGTREELMVKEFTVSGLNLISVARIEPPMRVSVKVRYKDPGRPGLVEQIGEDKAKVIYDQPHGAVTPGQAAVFYDGEVVVGGGWID
;
A
#
# COMPACT_ATOMS: atom_id res chain seq x y z
N GLY A 1 -15.11 10.80 -0.20
CA GLY A 1 -14.63 12.15 0.13
C GLY A 1 -15.43 13.17 -0.65
N ASP A 2 -15.75 14.28 0.00
CA ASP A 2 -16.83 15.21 -0.33
C ASP A 2 -16.45 16.17 -1.49
N GLY A 3 -15.37 15.87 -2.22
CA GLY A 3 -14.91 16.63 -3.39
C GLY A 3 -14.45 18.06 -3.13
N ARG A 4 -14.41 18.52 -1.87
CA ARG A 4 -14.09 19.91 -1.54
C ARG A 4 -12.61 20.21 -1.70
N VAL A 5 -12.29 21.25 -2.47
CA VAL A 5 -10.94 21.82 -2.55
C VAL A 5 -10.63 22.52 -1.24
N VAL A 6 -9.54 22.10 -0.58
CA VAL A 6 -9.10 22.63 0.72
C VAL A 6 -7.80 23.43 0.64
N GLY A 7 -7.11 23.40 -0.49
CA GLY A 7 -5.86 24.14 -0.70
C GLY A 7 -5.22 23.83 -2.06
N LYS A 8 -3.98 24.32 -2.24
CA LYS A 8 -3.14 24.09 -3.42
C LYS A 8 -1.82 23.46 -3.01
N HIS A 9 -1.18 22.75 -3.93
CA HIS A 9 0.13 22.12 -3.71
C HIS A 9 1.14 22.55 -4.80
N PRO A 10 2.45 22.48 -4.52
CA PRO A 10 3.50 22.83 -5.50
C PRO A 10 3.67 21.82 -6.64
N GLY A 11 3.02 20.66 -6.56
CA GLY A 11 3.07 19.58 -7.56
C GLY A 11 2.93 18.22 -6.88
N ILE A 12 2.29 17.25 -7.54
CA ILE A 12 2.02 15.93 -6.96
C ILE A 12 3.30 15.14 -6.64
N GLN A 13 4.40 15.40 -7.35
CA GLN A 13 5.71 14.75 -7.17
C GLN A 13 6.36 15.04 -5.81
N PHE A 14 5.90 16.06 -5.08
CA PHE A 14 6.41 16.41 -3.75
C PHE A 14 5.68 15.69 -2.62
N PHE A 15 4.76 14.78 -2.96
CA PHE A 15 3.90 14.09 -2.00
C PHE A 15 3.93 12.58 -2.17
N THR A 16 3.67 11.87 -1.08
CA THR A 16 3.51 10.42 -1.07
C THR A 16 2.27 10.05 -0.27
N VAL A 17 1.59 8.96 -0.64
CA VAL A 17 0.49 8.41 0.16
C VAL A 17 0.98 8.14 1.59
N GLY A 18 0.16 8.49 2.58
CA GLY A 18 0.49 8.45 4.00
C GLY A 18 1.26 9.67 4.53
N GLN A 19 1.63 10.64 3.68
CA GLN A 19 2.29 11.86 4.13
C GLN A 19 1.35 12.74 4.97
N ARG A 20 1.84 13.16 6.14
CA ARG A 20 1.14 14.09 7.06
C ARG A 20 1.73 15.51 7.06
N LYS A 21 3.07 15.63 7.07
CA LYS A 21 3.77 16.92 7.17
C LYS A 21 3.82 17.59 5.80
N GLY A 22 3.95 18.92 5.79
CA GLY A 22 4.12 19.69 4.55
C GLY A 22 2.85 19.86 3.71
N LEU A 23 1.68 19.52 4.24
CA LEU A 23 0.39 19.75 3.56
C LEU A 23 -0.04 21.22 3.56
N GLY A 24 0.47 22.04 4.48
CA GLY A 24 0.12 23.46 4.56
C GLY A 24 -1.35 23.73 4.95
N LEU A 25 -2.02 22.74 5.54
CA LEU A 25 -3.45 22.79 5.88
C LEU A 25 -3.66 22.69 7.38
N SER A 26 -4.44 23.62 7.95
CA SER A 26 -4.91 23.59 9.33
C SER A 26 -6.39 23.18 9.37
N LEU A 27 -6.66 21.88 9.37
CA LEU A 27 -8.02 21.32 9.30
C LEU A 27 -8.58 20.85 10.66
N GLY A 28 -8.00 21.33 11.77
CA GLY A 28 -8.44 21.01 13.14
C GLY A 28 -8.17 19.57 13.60
N LYS A 29 -7.84 18.67 12.67
CA LYS A 29 -7.45 17.27 12.92
C LYS A 29 -6.28 16.85 12.02
N PRO A 30 -5.50 15.82 12.41
CA PRO A 30 -4.44 15.29 11.56
C PRO A 30 -5.01 14.73 10.26
N MET A 31 -4.49 15.22 9.13
CA MET A 31 -4.85 14.75 7.79
C MET A 31 -3.62 14.15 7.10
N TYR A 32 -3.88 13.21 6.20
CA TYR A 32 -2.87 12.47 5.46
C TYR A 32 -3.24 12.44 3.98
N VAL A 33 -2.23 12.37 3.10
CA VAL A 33 -2.47 12.07 1.67
C VAL A 33 -2.98 10.63 1.57
N VAL A 34 -4.25 10.43 1.24
CA VAL A 34 -4.85 9.09 1.08
C VAL A 34 -4.76 8.57 -0.34
N ARG A 35 -4.68 9.47 -1.33
CA ARG A 35 -4.52 9.12 -2.73
C ARG A 35 -3.91 10.28 -3.50
N ILE A 36 -3.10 9.97 -4.50
CA ILE A 36 -2.62 10.91 -5.51
C ILE A 36 -3.35 10.58 -6.81
N ASP A 37 -3.94 11.58 -7.45
CA ASP A 37 -4.67 11.45 -8.71
C ASP A 37 -3.94 12.28 -9.78
N PRO A 38 -3.07 11.66 -10.60
CA PRO A 38 -2.27 12.36 -11.59
C PRO A 38 -3.13 12.96 -12.72
N ASP A 39 -4.17 12.26 -13.14
CA ASP A 39 -5.06 12.68 -14.22
C ASP A 39 -5.77 13.99 -13.89
N ARG A 40 -6.16 14.15 -12.61
CA ARG A 40 -6.78 15.38 -12.10
C ARG A 40 -5.79 16.35 -11.48
N ASN A 41 -4.50 16.00 -11.46
CA ASN A 41 -3.45 16.73 -10.74
C ASN A 41 -3.88 17.11 -9.30
N ALA A 42 -4.37 16.12 -8.55
CA ALA A 42 -5.00 16.33 -7.25
C ALA A 42 -4.42 15.42 -6.16
N LEU A 43 -4.32 15.98 -4.95
CA LEU A 43 -4.06 15.23 -3.72
C LEU A 43 -5.36 15.06 -2.96
N ILE A 44 -5.74 13.81 -2.69
CA ILE A 44 -6.90 13.51 -1.87
C ILE A 44 -6.37 13.29 -0.47
N ILE A 45 -6.90 14.06 0.47
CA ILE A 45 -6.53 13.94 1.88
C ILE A 45 -7.70 13.35 2.67
N GLY A 46 -7.36 12.58 3.70
CA GLY A 46 -8.32 11.91 4.57
C GLY A 46 -7.75 11.68 5.96
N THR A 47 -8.53 11.01 6.80
CA THR A 47 -8.05 10.60 8.12
C THR A 47 -7.06 9.42 8.00
N ARG A 48 -6.48 9.02 9.13
CA ARG A 48 -5.58 7.85 9.14
C ARG A 48 -6.31 6.56 8.81
N GLU A 49 -7.57 6.46 9.24
CA GLU A 49 -8.41 5.28 9.04
C GLU A 49 -8.70 5.07 7.55
N GLU A 50 -8.83 6.14 6.78
CA GLU A 50 -9.00 6.09 5.32
C GLU A 50 -7.76 5.59 4.56
N LEU A 51 -6.58 5.56 5.20
CA LEU A 51 -5.38 4.92 4.63
C LEU A 51 -5.36 3.40 4.81
N MET A 52 -6.20 2.88 5.69
CA MET A 52 -6.11 1.49 6.12
C MET A 52 -6.79 0.61 5.08
N VAL A 53 -6.02 -0.27 4.44
CA VAL A 53 -6.53 -1.25 3.50
C VAL A 53 -6.41 -2.65 4.10
N LYS A 54 -7.41 -3.49 3.85
CA LYS A 54 -7.37 -4.89 4.25
C LYS A 54 -6.79 -5.78 3.15
N GLU A 55 -7.04 -5.42 1.89
CA GLU A 55 -6.60 -6.19 0.74
C GLU A 55 -6.04 -5.28 -0.35
N PHE A 56 -5.10 -5.81 -1.12
CA PHE A 56 -4.52 -5.16 -2.28
C PHE A 56 -3.96 -6.22 -3.24
N THR A 57 -3.67 -5.80 -4.47
CA THR A 57 -3.09 -6.66 -5.50
C THR A 57 -1.63 -6.28 -5.72
N VAL A 58 -0.82 -7.29 -6.03
CA VAL A 58 0.54 -7.12 -6.51
C VAL A 58 0.68 -7.71 -7.91
N SER A 59 1.50 -7.07 -8.73
CA SER A 59 1.87 -7.51 -10.07
C SER A 59 3.38 -7.66 -10.22
N GLY A 60 3.82 -8.33 -11.29
CA GLY A 60 5.24 -8.61 -11.52
C GLY A 60 5.84 -9.51 -10.45
N LEU A 61 5.12 -10.57 -10.07
CA LEU A 61 5.58 -11.52 -9.05
C LEU A 61 6.97 -12.10 -9.38
N ASN A 62 7.84 -12.06 -8.39
CA ASN A 62 9.11 -12.78 -8.37
C ASN A 62 9.11 -13.72 -7.16
N LEU A 63 8.95 -15.02 -7.41
CA LEU A 63 8.92 -16.05 -6.37
C LEU A 63 10.32 -16.66 -6.20
N ILE A 64 10.74 -16.84 -4.95
CA ILE A 64 12.12 -17.22 -4.59
C ILE A 64 12.18 -18.62 -4.01
N SER A 65 11.37 -18.91 -2.99
CA SER A 65 11.40 -20.21 -2.30
C SER A 65 10.37 -21.21 -2.82
N VAL A 66 9.46 -20.77 -3.69
CA VAL A 66 8.38 -21.58 -4.27
C VAL A 66 8.26 -21.30 -5.77
N ALA A 67 7.80 -22.30 -6.53
CA ALA A 67 7.50 -22.10 -7.96
C ALA A 67 6.15 -21.41 -8.19
N ARG A 68 5.22 -21.55 -7.24
CA ARG A 68 3.85 -21.02 -7.27
C ARG A 68 3.30 -20.96 -5.84
N ILE A 69 2.45 -19.98 -5.56
CA ILE A 69 1.71 -19.88 -4.30
C ILE A 69 0.39 -20.65 -4.45
N GLU A 70 0.44 -21.95 -4.23
CA GLU A 70 -0.74 -22.83 -4.25
C GLU A 70 -0.57 -23.98 -3.24
N PRO A 71 -1.46 -24.14 -2.25
CA PRO A 71 -2.63 -23.29 -1.93
C PRO A 71 -2.21 -21.88 -1.42
N PRO A 72 -3.18 -20.97 -1.15
CA PRO A 72 -2.87 -19.69 -0.49
C PRO A 72 -2.05 -19.87 0.78
N MET A 73 -1.06 -18.99 0.99
CA MET A 73 -0.07 -19.13 2.05
C MET A 73 -0.25 -18.05 3.12
N ARG A 74 -0.13 -18.43 4.40
CA ARG A 74 0.03 -17.45 5.49
C ARG A 74 1.45 -16.92 5.48
N VAL A 75 1.59 -15.61 5.45
CA VAL A 75 2.88 -14.92 5.37
C VAL A 75 2.90 -13.67 6.23
N SER A 76 4.09 -13.18 6.53
CA SER A 76 4.30 -11.80 6.95
C SER A 76 4.58 -10.94 5.71
N VAL A 77 3.78 -9.90 5.48
CA VAL A 77 3.92 -9.02 4.32
C VAL A 77 4.51 -7.68 4.73
N LYS A 78 5.59 -7.26 4.06
CA LYS A 78 6.22 -5.95 4.21
C LYS A 78 5.94 -5.11 2.96
N VAL A 79 5.43 -3.89 3.14
CA VAL A 79 5.14 -2.96 2.01
C VAL A 79 6.06 -1.74 1.97
N ARG A 80 7.04 -1.68 2.87
CA ARG A 80 8.11 -0.67 2.90
C ARG A 80 9.33 -1.21 3.63
N TYR A 81 10.50 -0.65 3.35
CA TYR A 81 11.77 -1.12 3.93
C TYR A 81 11.80 -1.18 5.47
N LYS A 82 11.21 -0.18 6.14
CA LYS A 82 11.15 -0.11 7.61
C LYS A 82 9.88 -0.76 8.20
N ASP A 83 9.13 -1.51 7.40
CA ASP A 83 7.98 -2.25 7.90
C ASP A 83 8.45 -3.47 8.70
N PRO A 84 8.03 -3.64 9.97
CA PRO A 84 8.24 -4.93 10.65
C PRO A 84 7.54 -6.09 9.93
N GLY A 85 6.58 -5.81 9.06
CA GLY A 85 5.76 -6.80 8.39
C GLY A 85 4.49 -7.09 9.17
N ARG A 86 3.45 -7.51 8.45
CA ARG A 86 2.13 -7.79 9.02
C ARG A 86 1.60 -9.12 8.55
N PRO A 87 0.97 -9.90 9.44
CA PRO A 87 0.44 -11.20 9.08
C PRO A 87 -0.72 -11.04 8.11
N GLY A 88 -0.77 -11.94 7.13
CA GLY A 88 -1.85 -12.01 6.16
C GLY A 88 -1.78 -13.28 5.34
N LEU A 89 -2.68 -13.37 4.38
CA LEU A 89 -2.72 -14.40 3.37
C LEU A 89 -2.24 -13.82 2.04
N VAL A 90 -1.45 -14.59 1.31
CA VAL A 90 -1.14 -14.33 -0.10
C VAL A 90 -1.71 -15.46 -0.96
N GLU A 91 -2.42 -15.07 -2.01
CA GLU A 91 -3.02 -15.97 -2.99
C GLU A 91 -2.55 -15.54 -4.38
N GLN A 92 -1.93 -16.45 -5.13
CA GLN A 92 -1.60 -16.16 -6.53
C GLN A 92 -2.84 -16.29 -7.39
N ILE A 93 -3.23 -15.20 -8.06
CA ILE A 93 -4.48 -15.06 -8.83
C ILE A 93 -4.24 -14.97 -10.35
N GLY A 94 -3.01 -15.26 -10.80
CA GLY A 94 -2.59 -15.23 -12.19
C GLY A 94 -1.15 -15.72 -12.34
N GLU A 95 -0.58 -15.63 -13.54
CA GLU A 95 0.83 -16.02 -13.75
C GLU A 95 1.78 -15.10 -12.97
N ASP A 96 1.53 -13.79 -12.97
CA ASP A 96 2.41 -12.76 -12.41
C ASP A 96 1.72 -11.88 -11.35
N LYS A 97 0.56 -12.29 -10.84
CA LYS A 97 -0.25 -11.51 -9.89
C LYS A 97 -0.61 -12.29 -8.63
N ALA A 98 -0.62 -11.59 -7.49
CA ALA A 98 -1.17 -12.11 -6.25
C ALA A 98 -2.11 -11.11 -5.57
N LYS A 99 -3.10 -11.64 -4.87
CA LYS A 99 -3.91 -10.91 -3.91
C LYS A 99 -3.31 -11.09 -2.53
N VAL A 100 -3.18 -9.98 -1.80
CA VAL A 100 -2.76 -9.97 -0.39
C VAL A 100 -3.96 -9.58 0.46
N ILE A 101 -4.18 -10.28 1.56
CA ILE A 101 -5.24 -10.01 2.53
C ILE A 101 -4.61 -9.98 3.93
N TYR A 102 -4.53 -8.80 4.54
CA TYR A 102 -4.09 -8.68 5.93
C TYR A 102 -5.12 -9.22 6.91
N ASP A 103 -4.64 -9.78 8.03
CA ASP A 103 -5.51 -10.20 9.13
C ASP A 103 -6.26 -8.99 9.75
N GLN A 104 -5.61 -7.83 9.79
CA GLN A 104 -6.19 -6.55 10.20
C GLN A 104 -5.83 -5.46 9.19
N PRO A 105 -6.73 -4.49 8.91
CA PRO A 105 -6.41 -3.39 8.01
C PRO A 105 -5.08 -2.71 8.36
N HIS A 106 -4.29 -2.40 7.35
CA HIS A 106 -2.99 -1.74 7.50
C HIS A 106 -2.86 -0.56 6.55
N GLY A 107 -2.22 0.51 7.04
CA GLY A 107 -1.99 1.70 6.24
C GLY A 107 -0.70 1.62 5.44
N ALA A 108 -0.47 2.64 4.60
CA ALA A 108 0.76 2.82 3.82
C ALA A 108 1.02 1.76 2.72
N VAL A 109 -0.03 1.10 2.25
CA VAL A 109 -0.01 0.37 0.97
C VAL A 109 -0.10 1.42 -0.14
N THR A 110 0.99 1.58 -0.89
CA THR A 110 1.13 2.64 -1.90
C THR A 110 1.44 2.01 -3.26
N PRO A 111 0.66 2.30 -4.31
CA PRO A 111 0.96 1.87 -5.67
C PRO A 111 2.41 2.17 -6.07
N GLY A 112 3.06 1.23 -6.76
CA GLY A 112 4.46 1.32 -7.19
C GLY A 112 5.50 1.02 -6.11
N GLN A 113 5.11 0.75 -4.86
CA GLN A 113 6.02 0.21 -3.86
C GLN A 113 6.10 -1.31 -3.94
N ALA A 114 7.22 -1.87 -3.48
CA ALA A 114 7.38 -3.32 -3.41
C ALA A 114 6.65 -3.89 -2.19
N ALA A 115 5.94 -5.00 -2.40
CA ALA A 115 5.44 -5.88 -1.35
C ALA A 115 6.27 -7.16 -1.32
N VAL A 116 6.74 -7.56 -0.14
CA VAL A 116 7.57 -8.75 0.07
C VAL A 116 6.89 -9.69 1.06
N PHE A 117 6.86 -10.98 0.72
CA PHE A 117 6.20 -12.04 1.47
C PHE A 117 7.23 -12.90 2.18
N TYR A 118 7.05 -13.11 3.48
CA TYR A 118 7.94 -13.91 4.32
C TYR A 118 7.20 -15.07 4.97
N ASP A 119 7.82 -16.25 4.98
CA ASP A 119 7.48 -17.37 5.84
C ASP A 119 8.58 -17.52 6.90
N GLY A 120 8.31 -17.02 8.11
CA GLY A 120 9.34 -16.83 9.12
C GLY A 120 10.46 -15.89 8.63
N GLU A 121 11.67 -16.42 8.50
CA GLU A 121 12.84 -15.69 7.98
C GLU A 121 13.05 -15.89 6.47
N VAL A 122 12.30 -16.79 5.84
CA VAL A 122 12.44 -17.13 4.42
C VAL A 122 11.65 -16.15 3.58
N VAL A 123 12.29 -15.57 2.56
CA VAL A 123 11.60 -14.79 1.53
C VAL A 123 10.89 -15.75 0.59
N VAL A 124 9.55 -15.70 0.58
CA VAL A 124 8.72 -16.45 -0.37
C VAL A 124 8.79 -15.81 -1.75
N GLY A 125 8.71 -14.49 -1.80
CA GLY A 125 8.73 -13.71 -3.03
C GLY A 125 8.23 -12.29 -2.79
N GLY A 126 7.89 -11.61 -3.89
CA GLY A 126 7.31 -10.28 -3.82
C GLY A 126 6.90 -9.75 -5.20
N GLY A 127 6.40 -8.52 -5.23
CA GLY A 127 5.97 -7.84 -6.45
C GLY A 127 5.73 -6.36 -6.19
N TRP A 128 5.12 -5.68 -7.17
CA TRP A 128 4.78 -4.26 -7.10
C TRP A 128 3.30 -4.09 -6.75
N ILE A 129 3.00 -3.21 -5.81
CA ILE A 129 1.64 -2.87 -5.42
C ILE A 129 0.98 -2.11 -6.57
N ASP A 130 -0.21 -2.56 -6.98
CA ASP A 130 -1.05 -1.91 -8.01
C ASP A 130 -1.76 -0.64 -7.48
#